data_AF-A0A336N6H0-F1
#
_entry.id   AF-A0A336N6H0-F1
#
_cell.length_a   1.000
_cell.length_b   1.000
_cell.length_c   1.000
_cell.angle_alpha   90.00
_cell.angle_beta   90.00
_cell.angle_gamma   90.00
#
_symmetry.space_group_name_H-M   'P 1'
#
loop_
_entity.id
_entity.type
_entity.pdbx_description
1 polymer ?
#
loop_
_entity_poly.entity_id
_entity_poly.type
_entity_poly.pdbx_seq_one_letter_code
_entity_poly.pdbx_strand_id
1 'polypeptide(L)'
;MNFYLLFYTKFDISKKDDHTFEFGKKKHISSPYINFVHYLPQFQWQQSSRCFIFLIYRWILACFFIGALIFSLWNHISKFHEISKFFIFLTNLGFILCVFYSLLAAVVTTWYFQPAQLQNIESMENMPLILRIIWIMHNVSLTFSVVITLVYWTLLYDSDKDQLDAKNILTHVCNSIVMFIDLMIIAHPIYLIHVLYTLLLGIIYAIFSVIYQFSGGLNL
;
A
#
# COMPACT_ATOMS: atom_id res chain seq x y z
N MET A 1 -22.32 -12.39 8.17
CA MET A 1 -21.35 -12.44 9.28
C MET A 1 -20.17 -11.58 8.89
N ASN A 2 -20.01 -10.41 9.52
CA ASN A 2 -19.03 -9.40 9.11
C ASN A 2 -17.63 -9.83 9.57
N PHE A 3 -16.72 -10.10 8.63
CA PHE A 3 -15.32 -10.44 8.89
C PHE A 3 -14.55 -9.35 9.66
N TYR A 4 -15.12 -8.15 9.81
CA TYR A 4 -14.59 -7.03 10.60
C TYR A 4 -14.37 -7.34 12.08
N LEU A 5 -15.14 -8.26 12.68
CA LEU A 5 -15.12 -8.45 14.14
C LEU A 5 -14.01 -9.38 14.64
N LEU A 6 -13.40 -10.20 13.78
CA LEU A 6 -12.48 -11.25 14.24
C LEU A 6 -11.05 -10.76 14.54
N PHE A 7 -10.67 -9.57 14.06
CA PHE A 7 -9.32 -9.03 14.23
C PHE A 7 -9.22 -7.82 15.18
N TYR A 8 -10.34 -7.37 15.75
CA TYR A 8 -10.41 -6.10 16.51
C TYR A 8 -10.83 -6.24 17.98
N THR A 9 -10.45 -7.33 18.67
CA THR A 9 -10.54 -7.38 20.13
C THR A 9 -9.28 -6.80 20.76
N LYS A 10 -9.24 -5.47 20.93
CA LYS A 10 -8.32 -4.82 21.87
C LYS A 10 -9.01 -4.82 23.25
N PHE A 11 -8.51 -5.63 24.19
CA PHE A 11 -8.95 -5.58 25.59
C PHE A 11 -8.46 -4.27 26.21
N ASP A 12 -9.38 -3.39 26.56
CA ASP A 12 -9.07 -2.16 27.28
C ASP A 12 -9.02 -2.47 28.77
N ILE A 13 -7.82 -2.72 29.30
CA ILE A 13 -7.60 -2.90 30.74
C ILE A 13 -7.23 -1.52 31.30
N SER A 14 -8.25 -0.76 31.69
CA SER A 14 -8.05 0.44 32.51
C SER A 14 -7.81 -0.01 33.96
N LYS A 15 -6.60 0.24 34.47
CA LYS A 15 -6.27 0.08 35.88
C LYS A 15 -6.49 1.43 36.57
N LYS A 16 -7.45 1.50 37.48
CA LYS A 16 -7.49 2.54 38.52
C LYS A 16 -8.02 1.94 39.82
N ASP A 17 -7.31 2.25 40.88
CA ASP A 17 -7.34 1.53 42.15
C ASP A 17 -8.67 1.61 42.91
N ASP A 18 -8.86 0.55 43.69
CA ASP A 18 -9.74 0.32 44.84
C ASP A 18 -11.25 0.13 44.65
N HIS A 19 -11.59 -1.17 44.62
CA HIS A 19 -12.77 -1.80 45.22
C HIS A 19 -14.14 -1.33 44.70
N THR A 20 -14.50 -1.71 43.47
CA THR A 20 -15.83 -2.22 43.08
C THR A 20 -15.82 -2.60 41.59
N PHE A 21 -16.05 -3.88 41.28
CA PHE A 21 -16.31 -4.32 39.91
C PHE A 21 -17.78 -4.06 39.58
N GLU A 22 -18.11 -2.89 39.03
CA GLU A 22 -19.37 -2.73 38.32
C GLU A 22 -19.17 -3.02 36.83
N PHE A 23 -19.92 -3.99 36.29
CA PHE A 23 -20.08 -4.17 34.86
C PHE A 23 -20.85 -2.97 34.31
N GLY A 24 -20.11 -1.90 33.95
CA GLY A 24 -20.66 -0.70 33.34
C GLY A 24 -21.50 -1.06 32.11
N LYS A 25 -22.79 -0.69 32.14
CA LYS A 25 -23.73 -0.85 31.03
C LYS A 25 -23.08 -0.36 29.73
N LYS A 26 -23.05 -1.23 28.71
CA LYS A 26 -22.68 -0.87 27.33
C LYS A 26 -23.49 0.35 26.91
N LYS A 27 -22.85 1.51 26.91
CA LYS A 27 -23.37 2.67 26.17
C LYS A 27 -23.10 2.34 24.71
N HIS A 28 -24.13 1.85 24.03
CA HIS A 28 -24.14 1.60 22.59
C HIS A 28 -24.10 2.96 21.90
N ILE A 29 -22.96 3.64 21.97
CA ILE A 29 -22.72 4.84 21.20
C ILE A 29 -22.35 4.36 19.81
N SER A 30 -23.36 4.14 18.97
CA SER A 30 -23.21 4.04 17.51
C SER A 30 -22.80 5.40 16.96
N SER A 31 -21.60 5.82 17.33
CA SER A 31 -21.01 7.09 16.95
C SER A 31 -20.17 6.85 15.69
N PRO A 32 -20.48 7.51 14.56
CA PRO A 32 -19.65 7.46 13.36
C PRO A 32 -18.22 7.98 13.63
N TYR A 33 -17.99 8.67 14.75
CA TYR A 33 -16.68 9.16 15.17
C TYR A 33 -15.69 8.04 15.55
N ILE A 34 -16.16 6.87 16.03
CA ILE A 34 -15.26 5.74 16.33
C ILE A 34 -14.66 5.16 15.04
N ASN A 35 -15.39 5.21 13.92
CA ASN A 35 -14.87 4.75 12.64
C ASN A 35 -13.82 5.72 12.06
N PHE A 36 -13.89 7.00 12.39
CA PHE A 36 -13.10 8.03 11.72
C PHE A 36 -11.61 8.05 12.11
N VAL A 37 -11.31 7.88 13.40
CA VAL A 37 -9.93 7.83 13.93
C VAL A 37 -9.13 6.67 13.33
N HIS A 38 -9.81 5.60 12.91
CA HIS A 38 -9.19 4.42 12.29
C HIS A 38 -8.74 4.60 10.85
N TYR A 39 -9.12 5.69 10.16
CA TYR A 39 -8.71 5.94 8.77
C TYR A 39 -7.60 6.97 8.62
N LEU A 40 -7.27 7.70 9.69
CA LEU A 40 -6.00 8.41 9.70
C LEU A 40 -4.91 7.33 9.56
N PRO A 41 -3.86 7.58 8.75
CA PRO A 41 -2.70 6.70 8.71
C PRO A 41 -1.99 6.81 10.06
N GLN A 42 -2.56 6.18 11.08
CA GLN A 42 -1.97 6.01 12.40
C GLN A 42 -1.37 4.62 12.41
N PHE A 43 -0.22 4.50 13.05
CA PHE A 43 0.35 3.20 13.36
C PHE A 43 -0.69 2.40 14.15
N GLN A 44 -1.00 1.17 13.74
CA GLN A 44 -2.03 0.32 14.39
C GLN A 44 -1.84 0.19 15.92
N TRP A 45 -0.60 0.39 16.38
CA TRP A 45 -0.17 0.26 17.77
C TRP A 45 0.03 1.60 18.50
N GLN A 46 -0.36 2.73 17.92
CA GLN A 46 -0.22 4.04 18.57
C GLN A 46 -1.31 4.30 19.62
N GLN A 47 -0.89 4.76 20.80
CA GLN A 47 -1.74 5.34 21.86
C GLN A 47 -1.67 6.88 21.90
N SER A 48 -0.73 7.49 21.16
CA SER A 48 -0.51 8.93 21.13
C SER A 48 -0.49 9.41 19.68
N SER A 49 -1.08 10.57 19.41
CA SER A 49 -1.33 11.11 18.06
C SER A 49 -0.09 11.60 17.30
N ARG A 50 1.12 11.56 17.91
CA ARG A 50 2.37 12.00 17.29
C ARG A 50 3.49 10.97 17.46
N CYS A 51 3.80 10.22 16.41
CA CYS A 51 4.91 9.28 16.41
C CYS A 51 5.90 9.67 15.31
N PHE A 52 7.02 10.27 15.71
CA PHE A 52 8.13 10.57 14.80
C PHE A 52 8.65 9.32 14.08
N ILE A 53 8.57 8.15 14.73
CA ILE A 53 8.99 6.86 14.15
C ILE A 53 8.14 6.54 12.91
N PHE A 54 6.83 6.78 12.96
CA PHE A 54 5.95 6.55 11.82
C PHE A 54 6.24 7.51 10.66
N LEU A 55 6.52 8.77 10.96
CA LEU A 55 6.91 9.76 9.95
C LEU A 55 8.23 9.36 9.26
N ILE A 56 9.23 8.95 10.04
CA ILE A 56 10.50 8.45 9.53
C ILE A 56 10.27 7.22 8.64
N TYR A 57 9.44 6.27 9.09
CA TYR A 57 9.06 5.10 8.30
C TYR A 57 8.48 5.47 6.93
N ARG A 58 7.56 6.45 6.86
CA ARG A 58 6.97 6.89 5.59
C ARG A 58 8.00 7.44 4.61
N TRP A 59 8.95 8.22 5.09
CA TRP A 59 10.04 8.73 4.25
C TRP A 59 11.02 7.65 3.84
N ILE A 60 11.34 6.69 4.71
CA ILE A 60 12.15 5.51 4.36
C ILE A 60 11.47 4.70 3.24
N LEU A 61 10.16 4.48 3.35
CA LEU A 61 9.38 3.75 2.34
C LEU A 61 9.41 4.47 0.98
N ALA A 62 9.23 5.79 0.98
CA ALA A 62 9.32 6.61 -0.22
C ALA A 62 10.72 6.53 -0.87
N CYS A 63 11.77 6.67 -0.06
CA CYS A 63 13.15 6.54 -0.53
C CYS A 63 13.44 5.15 -1.11
N PHE A 64 12.94 4.09 -0.48
CA PHE A 64 13.08 2.71 -0.98
C PHE A 64 12.48 2.56 -2.37
N PHE A 65 11.23 2.98 -2.58
CA PHE A 65 10.57 2.83 -3.88
C PHE A 65 11.17 3.75 -4.95
N ILE A 66 11.62 4.96 -4.59
CA ILE A 66 12.37 5.83 -5.51
C ILE A 66 13.67 5.16 -5.94
N GLY A 67 14.43 4.62 -4.98
CA GLY A 67 15.67 3.89 -5.27
C GLY A 67 15.44 2.68 -6.17
N ALA A 68 14.39 1.90 -5.89
CA ALA A 68 14.00 0.75 -6.73
C ALA A 68 13.61 1.17 -8.15
N LEU A 69 12.87 2.28 -8.31
CA LEU A 69 12.50 2.82 -9.61
C LEU A 69 13.73 3.30 -10.40
N ILE A 70 14.64 4.05 -9.76
CA ILE A 70 15.88 4.52 -10.39
C ILE A 70 16.73 3.33 -10.82
N PHE A 71 16.87 2.32 -9.96
CA PHE A 71 17.60 1.09 -10.27
C PHE A 71 16.95 0.33 -11.44
N SER A 72 15.62 0.21 -11.47
CA SER A 72 14.91 -0.41 -12.59
C SER A 72 15.13 0.35 -13.90
N LEU A 73 15.01 1.69 -13.86
CA LEU A 73 15.19 2.56 -15.02
C LEU A 73 16.61 2.48 -15.57
N TRP A 74 17.62 2.53 -14.70
CA TRP A 74 19.02 2.39 -15.07
C TRP A 74 19.26 1.08 -15.82
N ASN A 75 18.82 -0.03 -15.23
CA ASN A 75 18.98 -1.36 -15.83
C ASN A 75 18.25 -1.50 -17.17
N HIS A 76 17.08 -0.86 -17.31
CA HIS A 76 16.33 -0.88 -18.56
C HIS A 76 17.07 -0.12 -19.67
N ILE A 77 17.53 1.10 -19.38
CA ILE A 77 18.29 1.93 -20.33
C ILE A 77 19.59 1.23 -20.73
N SER A 78 20.30 0.61 -19.77
CA SER A 78 21.53 -0.12 -20.07
C SER A 78 21.32 -1.35 -20.96
N LYS A 79 20.15 -2.00 -20.91
CA LYS A 79 19.87 -3.23 -21.68
C LYS A 79 19.25 -2.93 -23.05
N PHE A 80 18.33 -1.98 -23.14
CA PHE A 80 17.50 -1.77 -24.34
C PHE A 80 17.83 -0.48 -25.10
N HIS A 81 18.62 0.44 -24.51
CA HIS A 81 18.91 1.78 -25.06
C HIS A 81 17.70 2.65 -25.44
N GLU A 82 16.48 2.20 -25.14
CA GLU A 82 15.21 2.86 -25.45
C GLU A 82 14.36 3.03 -24.19
N ILE A 83 13.86 4.23 -23.93
CA ILE A 83 13.03 4.53 -22.75
C ILE A 83 11.56 4.19 -23.00
N SER A 84 11.11 4.18 -24.26
CA SER A 84 9.70 3.99 -24.62
C SER A 84 9.15 2.63 -24.14
N LYS A 85 9.96 1.58 -24.22
CA LYS A 85 9.59 0.23 -23.77
C LYS A 85 9.42 0.14 -22.26
N PHE A 86 10.02 1.05 -21.49
CA PHE A 86 9.91 1.06 -20.04
C PHE A 86 8.45 1.12 -19.57
N PHE A 87 7.63 1.96 -20.20
CA PHE A 87 6.21 2.14 -19.87
C PHE A 87 5.31 0.99 -20.33
N ILE A 88 5.82 0.10 -21.18
CA ILE A 88 5.09 -1.07 -21.65
C ILE A 88 5.16 -2.20 -20.61
N PHE A 89 6.23 -2.29 -19.83
CA PHE A 89 6.36 -3.34 -18.81
C PHE A 89 5.46 -3.07 -17.61
N LEU A 90 4.59 -4.04 -17.29
CA LEU A 90 3.70 -3.99 -16.13
C LEU A 90 4.45 -3.69 -14.84
N THR A 91 5.58 -4.36 -14.64
CA THR A 91 6.39 -4.20 -13.43
C THR A 91 6.88 -2.77 -13.21
N ASN A 92 7.24 -2.08 -14.29
CA ASN A 92 7.70 -0.69 -14.24
C ASN A 92 6.55 0.27 -13.90
N LEU A 93 5.36 0.04 -14.48
CA LEU A 93 4.14 0.77 -14.11
C LEU A 93 3.79 0.56 -12.63
N GLY A 94 3.99 -0.66 -12.12
CA GLY A 94 3.81 -0.97 -10.70
C GLY A 94 4.74 -0.17 -9.79
N PHE A 95 6.03 -0.06 -10.16
CA PHE A 95 6.96 0.78 -9.40
C PHE A 95 6.60 2.26 -9.42
N ILE A 96 6.17 2.78 -10.57
CA ILE A 96 5.69 4.17 -10.67
C ILE A 96 4.52 4.39 -9.71
N LEU A 97 3.54 3.48 -9.69
CA LEU A 97 2.41 3.54 -8.74
C LEU A 97 2.87 3.51 -7.28
N CYS A 98 3.81 2.63 -6.92
CA CYS A 98 4.36 2.56 -5.56
C CYS A 98 5.09 3.85 -5.16
N VAL A 99 5.85 4.48 -6.06
CA VAL A 99 6.52 5.77 -5.82
C VAL A 99 5.49 6.88 -5.59
N PHE A 100 4.49 7.00 -6.45
CA PHE A 100 3.45 8.02 -6.30
C PHE A 100 2.68 7.86 -4.99
N TYR A 101 2.29 6.63 -4.66
CA TYR A 101 1.62 6.34 -3.39
C TYR A 101 2.49 6.70 -2.18
N SER A 102 3.71 6.19 -2.12
CA SER A 102 4.58 6.33 -0.94
C SER A 102 5.00 7.79 -0.70
N LEU A 103 5.26 8.55 -1.78
CA LEU A 103 5.52 9.99 -1.69
C LEU A 103 4.31 10.77 -1.21
N LEU A 104 3.13 10.51 -1.79
CA LEU A 104 1.90 11.19 -1.37
C LEU A 104 1.61 10.92 0.11
N ALA A 105 1.75 9.66 0.54
CA ALA A 105 1.58 9.27 1.93
C ALA A 105 2.60 9.97 2.85
N ALA A 106 3.87 10.09 2.47
CA ALA A 106 4.90 10.77 3.25
C ALA A 106 4.62 12.28 3.39
N VAL A 107 4.30 12.96 2.29
CA VAL A 107 4.00 14.40 2.28
C VAL A 107 2.76 14.70 3.12
N VAL A 108 1.68 13.93 2.94
CA VAL A 108 0.42 14.14 3.67
C VAL A 108 0.58 13.80 5.15
N THR A 109 1.32 12.76 5.50
CA THR A 109 1.65 12.46 6.90
C THR A 109 2.47 13.60 7.53
N THR A 110 3.41 14.18 6.79
CA THR A 110 4.19 15.35 7.26
C THR A 110 3.29 16.56 7.49
N TRP A 111 2.33 16.83 6.60
CA TRP A 111 1.38 17.93 6.73
C TRP A 111 0.51 17.76 7.98
N TYR A 112 -0.05 16.57 8.18
CA TYR A 112 -0.91 16.27 9.33
C TYR A 112 -0.15 16.07 10.64
N PHE A 113 1.17 16.04 10.60
CA PHE A 113 2.00 16.10 11.81
C PHE A 113 1.87 17.44 12.55
N GLN A 114 1.40 18.49 11.87
CA GLN A 114 1.17 19.81 12.47
C GLN A 114 -0.05 19.78 13.41
N PRO A 115 0.07 20.31 14.64
CA PRO A 115 -0.97 20.23 15.67
C PRO A 115 -2.30 20.88 15.24
N ALA A 116 -2.22 22.01 14.53
CA ALA A 116 -3.40 22.71 14.04
C ALA A 116 -4.18 21.88 13.00
N GLN A 117 -3.47 21.14 12.14
CA GLN A 117 -4.08 20.34 11.09
C GLN A 117 -4.71 19.07 11.64
N LEU A 118 -4.09 18.46 12.64
CA LEU A 118 -4.66 17.29 13.31
C LEU A 118 -6.01 17.62 13.97
N GLN A 119 -6.09 18.76 14.67
CA GLN A 119 -7.35 19.23 15.29
C GLN A 119 -8.43 19.54 14.25
N ASN A 120 -8.05 20.09 13.10
CA ASN A 120 -8.99 20.32 12.00
C ASN A 120 -9.59 19.00 11.47
N ILE A 121 -8.79 17.93 11.39
CA ILE A 121 -9.33 16.63 10.95
C ILE A 121 -10.22 16.03 12.02
N GLU A 122 -9.79 16.05 13.29
CA GLU A 122 -10.57 15.50 14.41
C GLU A 122 -11.95 16.17 14.55
N SER A 123 -12.09 17.41 14.08
CA SER A 123 -13.36 18.15 14.06
C SER A 123 -14.19 17.95 12.79
N MET A 124 -13.68 17.28 11.76
CA MET A 124 -14.42 17.01 10.52
C MET A 124 -15.41 15.85 10.70
N GLU A 125 -16.62 16.03 10.18
CA GLU A 125 -17.64 14.97 10.12
C GLU A 125 -17.34 13.92 9.04
N ASN A 126 -16.65 14.33 7.97
CA ASN A 126 -16.36 13.50 6.80
C ASN A 126 -14.87 13.41 6.51
N MET A 127 -14.44 12.30 5.89
CA MET A 127 -13.06 12.09 5.50
C MET A 127 -12.59 13.07 4.43
N PRO A 128 -11.45 13.76 4.65
CA PRO A 128 -10.79 14.53 3.62
C PRO A 128 -10.57 13.72 2.34
N LEU A 129 -10.86 14.33 1.20
CA LEU A 129 -10.69 13.70 -0.11
C LEU A 129 -9.26 13.15 -0.32
N ILE A 130 -8.25 13.86 0.19
CA ILE A 130 -6.84 13.44 0.07
C ILE A 130 -6.55 12.12 0.80
N LEU A 131 -7.12 11.91 1.99
CA LEU A 131 -6.95 10.66 2.74
C LEU A 131 -7.66 9.49 2.03
N ARG A 132 -8.83 9.77 1.44
CA ARG A 132 -9.52 8.79 0.59
C ARG A 132 -8.70 8.40 -0.65
N ILE A 133 -8.05 9.37 -1.31
CA ILE A 133 -7.16 9.10 -2.44
C ILE A 133 -5.98 8.22 -2.01
N ILE A 134 -5.30 8.57 -0.91
CA ILE A 134 -4.18 7.77 -0.39
C ILE A 134 -4.62 6.33 -0.10
N TRP A 135 -5.77 6.17 0.52
CA TRP A 135 -6.32 4.84 0.81
C TRP A 135 -6.59 4.02 -0.47
N ILE A 136 -7.18 4.63 -1.50
CA ILE A 136 -7.39 3.97 -2.81
C ILE A 136 -6.03 3.62 -3.43
N MET A 137 -5.09 4.56 -3.46
CA MET A 137 -3.76 4.35 -4.03
C MET A 137 -2.99 3.23 -3.30
N HIS A 138 -3.08 3.17 -1.97
CA HIS A 138 -2.48 2.08 -1.20
C HIS A 138 -3.02 0.72 -1.63
N ASN A 139 -4.36 0.58 -1.72
CA ASN A 139 -5.00 -0.67 -2.12
C ASN A 139 -4.62 -1.07 -3.56
N VAL A 140 -4.60 -0.11 -4.48
CA VAL A 140 -4.19 -0.34 -5.87
C VAL A 140 -2.73 -0.77 -5.93
N SER A 141 -1.81 -0.05 -5.30
CA SER A 141 -0.38 -0.37 -5.29
C SER A 141 -0.12 -1.73 -4.64
N LEU A 142 -0.73 -2.03 -3.49
CA LEU A 142 -0.61 -3.32 -2.82
C LEU A 142 -1.04 -4.46 -3.73
N THR A 143 -2.22 -4.34 -4.33
CA THR A 143 -2.76 -5.39 -5.18
C THR A 143 -1.90 -5.56 -6.43
N PHE A 144 -1.45 -4.46 -7.03
CA PHE A 144 -0.60 -4.49 -8.22
C PHE A 144 0.74 -5.16 -7.94
N SER A 145 1.36 -4.88 -6.78
CA SER A 145 2.60 -5.55 -6.35
C SER A 145 2.40 -7.06 -6.18
N VAL A 146 1.29 -7.50 -5.58
CA VAL A 146 0.97 -8.94 -5.44
C VAL A 146 0.74 -9.60 -6.80
N VAL A 147 0.00 -8.95 -7.71
CA VAL A 147 -0.24 -9.46 -9.07
C VAL A 147 1.06 -9.59 -9.85
N ILE A 148 1.96 -8.60 -9.79
CA ILE A 148 3.28 -8.69 -10.43
C ILE A 148 4.04 -9.91 -9.92
N THR A 149 4.09 -10.11 -8.60
CA THR A 149 4.77 -11.29 -8.01
C THR A 149 4.16 -12.58 -8.54
N LEU A 150 2.83 -12.72 -8.47
CA LEU A 150 2.16 -13.95 -8.91
C LEU A 150 2.38 -14.21 -10.39
N VAL A 151 2.10 -13.24 -11.27
CA VAL A 151 2.26 -13.41 -12.72
C VAL A 151 3.70 -13.74 -13.08
N TYR A 152 4.67 -13.04 -12.47
CA TYR A 152 6.08 -13.32 -12.76
C TYR A 152 6.45 -14.75 -12.38
N TRP A 153 6.24 -15.15 -11.13
CA TRP A 153 6.70 -16.46 -10.64
C TRP A 153 5.89 -17.65 -11.13
N THR A 154 4.65 -17.44 -11.57
CA THR A 154 3.78 -18.54 -12.05
C THR A 154 3.76 -18.67 -13.57
N LEU A 155 3.91 -17.57 -14.32
CA LEU A 155 3.73 -17.56 -15.78
C LEU A 155 4.96 -17.11 -16.57
N LEU A 156 5.84 -16.26 -16.01
CA LEU A 156 6.95 -15.65 -16.78
C LEU A 156 8.33 -16.18 -16.39
N TYR A 157 8.53 -16.57 -15.13
CA TYR A 157 9.82 -17.01 -14.62
C TYR A 157 10.26 -18.29 -15.34
N ASP A 158 11.42 -18.19 -15.99
CA ASP A 158 12.04 -19.28 -16.72
C ASP A 158 13.50 -19.40 -16.24
N SER A 159 13.84 -20.51 -15.58
CA SER A 159 15.18 -20.71 -15.02
C SER A 159 16.29 -20.70 -16.06
N ASP A 160 15.97 -20.97 -17.33
CA ASP A 160 16.95 -21.01 -18.42
C ASP A 160 17.25 -19.60 -18.96
N LYS A 161 16.32 -18.65 -18.77
CA LYS A 161 16.43 -17.27 -19.30
C LYS A 161 16.68 -16.23 -18.21
N ASP A 162 16.09 -16.44 -17.03
CA ASP A 162 16.09 -15.49 -15.94
C ASP A 162 17.03 -15.92 -14.82
N GLN A 163 18.01 -15.06 -14.55
CA GLN A 163 18.90 -15.25 -13.41
C GLN A 163 18.17 -14.87 -12.12
N LEU A 164 18.36 -15.70 -11.08
CA LEU A 164 17.95 -15.40 -9.71
C LEU A 164 18.93 -14.41 -9.06
N ASP A 165 18.99 -13.21 -9.62
CA ASP A 165 19.83 -12.14 -9.12
C ASP A 165 19.05 -11.20 -8.16
N ALA A 166 19.80 -10.34 -7.46
CA ALA A 166 19.21 -9.39 -6.52
C ALA A 166 18.19 -8.47 -7.19
N LYS A 167 18.37 -8.16 -8.48
CA LYS A 167 17.43 -7.35 -9.26
C LYS A 167 16.11 -8.08 -9.42
N ASN A 168 16.11 -9.32 -9.87
CA ASN A 168 14.92 -10.13 -10.08
C ASN A 168 14.10 -10.22 -8.78
N ILE A 169 14.76 -10.58 -7.68
CA ILE A 169 14.11 -10.64 -6.36
C ILE A 169 13.57 -9.27 -5.92
N LEU A 170 14.34 -8.19 -6.06
CA LEU A 170 13.90 -6.84 -5.69
C LEU A 170 12.66 -6.42 -6.49
N THR A 171 12.66 -6.72 -7.78
CA THR A 171 11.67 -6.26 -8.75
C THR A 171 10.36 -7.03 -8.63
N HIS A 172 10.43 -8.33 -8.35
CA HIS A 172 9.27 -9.22 -8.40
C HIS A 172 8.81 -9.72 -7.03
N VAL A 173 9.66 -9.76 -6.00
CA VAL A 173 9.30 -10.27 -4.66
C VAL A 173 9.32 -9.16 -3.62
N CYS A 174 10.40 -8.39 -3.51
CA CYS A 174 10.53 -7.40 -2.45
C CYS A 174 9.43 -6.32 -2.50
N ASN A 175 8.98 -5.94 -3.70
CA ASN A 175 7.88 -4.99 -3.85
C ASN A 175 6.60 -5.43 -3.11
N SER A 176 6.15 -6.68 -3.30
CA SER A 176 4.94 -7.18 -2.62
C SER A 176 5.15 -7.35 -1.12
N ILE A 177 6.32 -7.83 -0.68
CA ILE A 177 6.65 -7.94 0.74
C ILE A 177 6.60 -6.57 1.42
N VAL A 178 7.22 -5.55 0.82
CA VAL A 178 7.27 -4.20 1.39
C VAL A 178 5.87 -3.59 1.47
N MET A 179 5.06 -3.71 0.42
CA MET A 179 3.66 -3.25 0.45
C MET A 179 2.80 -4.03 1.46
N PHE A 180 3.06 -5.32 1.65
CA PHE A 180 2.35 -6.12 2.64
C PHE A 180 2.73 -5.74 4.08
N ILE A 181 4.01 -5.42 4.32
CA ILE A 181 4.46 -4.85 5.60
C ILE A 181 3.79 -3.50 5.86
N ASP A 182 3.69 -2.63 4.84
CA ASP A 182 2.99 -1.34 4.95
C ASP A 182 1.50 -1.52 5.30
N LEU A 183 0.84 -2.49 4.67
CA LEU A 183 -0.52 -2.90 5.05
C LEU A 183 -0.63 -3.29 6.53
N MET A 184 0.29 -4.13 7.03
CA MET A 184 0.30 -4.57 8.43
C MET A 184 0.57 -3.44 9.41
N ILE A 185 1.34 -2.42 9.01
CA ILE A 185 1.67 -1.28 9.86
C ILE A 185 0.49 -0.31 9.99
N ILE A 186 -0.22 -0.06 8.89
CA ILE A 186 -1.29 0.95 8.84
C ILE A 186 -2.67 0.35 9.15
N ALA A 187 -2.85 -0.95 8.92
CA ALA A 187 -4.14 -1.64 9.04
C ALA A 187 -5.26 -1.02 8.18
N HIS A 188 -4.93 -0.54 6.98
CA HIS A 188 -5.95 -0.05 6.06
C HIS A 188 -6.97 -1.16 5.76
N PRO A 189 -8.28 -0.85 5.77
CA PRO A 189 -9.28 -1.84 5.40
C PRO A 189 -9.10 -2.21 3.91
N ILE A 190 -8.90 -3.50 3.66
CA ILE A 190 -8.87 -4.07 2.31
C ILE A 190 -10.28 -4.55 1.99
N TYR A 191 -10.82 -4.07 0.86
CA TYR A 191 -12.03 -4.64 0.30
C TYR A 191 -11.66 -5.54 -0.87
N LEU A 192 -12.19 -6.77 -0.87
CA LEU A 192 -11.98 -7.76 -1.95
C LEU A 192 -12.37 -7.22 -3.33
N ILE A 193 -13.28 -6.24 -3.41
CA ILE A 193 -13.66 -5.62 -4.68
C ILE A 193 -12.49 -4.86 -5.35
N HIS A 194 -11.62 -4.21 -4.57
CA HIS A 194 -10.43 -3.55 -5.13
C HIS A 194 -9.45 -4.56 -5.69
N VAL A 195 -9.35 -5.73 -5.05
CA VAL A 195 -8.54 -6.84 -5.55
C VAL A 195 -9.04 -7.31 -6.92
N LEU A 196 -10.36 -7.44 -7.08
CA LEU A 196 -10.97 -7.82 -8.36
C LEU A 196 -10.71 -6.79 -9.47
N TYR A 197 -10.81 -5.49 -9.20
CA TYR A 197 -10.52 -4.45 -10.21
C TYR A 197 -9.06 -4.49 -10.70
N THR A 198 -8.11 -4.69 -9.79
CA THR A 198 -6.69 -4.77 -10.18
C THR A 198 -6.38 -6.09 -10.91
N LEU A 199 -7.06 -7.19 -10.57
CA LEU A 199 -6.97 -8.44 -11.34
C LEU A 199 -7.51 -8.27 -12.77
N LEU A 200 -8.64 -7.57 -12.95
CA LEU A 200 -9.16 -7.24 -14.28
C LEU A 200 -8.17 -6.41 -15.09
N LEU A 201 -7.50 -5.44 -14.45
CA LEU A 201 -6.44 -4.65 -15.09
C LEU A 201 -5.26 -5.53 -15.53
N GLY A 202 -4.86 -6.51 -14.69
CA GLY A 202 -3.85 -7.51 -15.05
C GLY A 202 -4.25 -8.38 -16.24
N ILE A 203 -5.53 -8.78 -16.33
CA ILE A 203 -6.06 -9.53 -17.48
C ILE A 203 -6.04 -8.67 -18.74
N ILE A 204 -6.47 -7.41 -18.66
CA ILE A 204 -6.42 -6.46 -19.78
C ILE A 204 -4.97 -6.29 -20.28
N TYR A 205 -4.01 -6.18 -19.36
CA TYR A 205 -2.61 -6.12 -19.71
C TYR A 205 -2.13 -7.39 -20.42
N ALA A 206 -2.51 -8.57 -19.92
CA ALA A 206 -2.15 -9.83 -20.56
C ALA A 206 -2.70 -9.94 -21.99
N ILE A 207 -3.94 -9.51 -22.22
CA ILE A 207 -4.53 -9.46 -23.57
C ILE A 207 -3.73 -8.50 -24.46
N PHE A 208 -3.40 -7.31 -23.95
CA PHE A 208 -2.56 -6.36 -24.65
C PHE A 208 -1.19 -6.95 -25.01
N SER A 209 -0.53 -7.64 -24.08
CA SER A 209 0.76 -8.30 -24.30
C SER A 209 0.70 -9.34 -25.43
N VAL A 210 -0.36 -10.14 -25.47
CA VAL A 210 -0.58 -11.13 -26.54
C VAL A 210 -0.77 -10.44 -27.89
N ILE A 211 -1.64 -9.41 -27.97
CA ILE A 211 -1.85 -8.64 -29.20
C ILE A 211 -0.55 -7.97 -29.66
N TYR A 212 0.23 -7.43 -28.73
CA TYR A 212 1.51 -6.78 -29.01
C TYR A 212 2.51 -7.74 -29.66
N GLN A 213 2.62 -8.98 -29.16
CA GLN A 213 3.46 -10.01 -29.77
C GLN A 213 3.00 -10.37 -31.18
N PHE A 214 1.70 -10.59 -31.39
CA PHE A 214 1.16 -10.89 -32.73
C PHE A 214 1.31 -9.73 -33.73
N SER A 215 1.40 -8.49 -33.23
CA SER A 215 1.58 -7.29 -34.06
C SER A 215 3.05 -7.02 -34.43
N GLY A 216 3.96 -7.97 -34.16
CA GLY A 216 5.39 -7.84 -34.45
C GLY A 216 6.20 -7.15 -33.36
N GLY A 217 5.65 -7.00 -32.15
CA GLY A 217 6.37 -6.52 -30.98
C GLY A 217 7.50 -7.49 -30.60
N LEU A 218 8.75 -7.08 -30.80
CA LEU A 218 9.93 -7.86 -30.41
C LEU A 218 10.31 -7.55 -28.95
N ASN A 219 10.40 -8.62 -28.14
CA ASN A 219 10.78 -8.67 -26.73
C ASN A 219 9.72 -8.18 -25.72
N LEU A 220 8.98 -9.14 -25.15
CA LEU A 220 8.46 -9.08 -23.78
C LEU A 220 9.34 -9.98 -22.91
#